data_AF-A0A660QC15-F1
#
_entry.id   AF-A0A660QC15-F1
#
_cell.length_a   1.000
_cell.length_b   1.000
_cell.length_c   1.000
_cell.angle_alpha   90.00
_cell.angle_beta   90.00
_cell.angle_gamma   90.00
#
_symmetry.space_group_name_H-M   'P 1'
#
loop_
_entity.id
_entity.type
_entity.pdbx_description
1 polymer ?
#
loop_
_entity_poly.entity_id
_entity_poly.type
_entity_poly.pdbx_seq_one_letter_code
_entity_poly.pdbx_strand_id
1 'polypeptide(L)'
;WKIENETFNTLKNQGYNFGHNYGLGEKYLAVVFAMLMMLAFLVDQIQQLCCTLFRSVWKKLKSKKSLWESIRSYFKCFLVKSMEAIYMALLYGIHTQPLEQLIDTHDTS
;
A
#
# COMPACT_ATOMS: atom_id res chain seq x y z
N TRP A 1 8.28 2.03 -25.69
CA TRP A 1 8.91 0.79 -26.19
C TRP A 1 10.16 0.33 -25.43
N LYS A 2 10.87 1.21 -24.69
CA LYS A 2 12.04 0.82 -23.86
C LYS A 2 11.67 0.29 -22.47
N ILE A 3 10.63 0.89 -21.86
CA ILE A 3 10.14 0.58 -20.50
C ILE A 3 9.53 -0.82 -20.41
N GLU A 4 8.81 -1.26 -21.45
CA GLU A 4 8.21 -2.60 -21.51
C GLU A 4 9.28 -3.70 -21.56
N ASN A 5 10.34 -3.47 -22.35
CA ASN A 5 11.41 -4.45 -22.54
C ASN A 5 12.31 -4.59 -21.31
N GLU A 6 12.53 -3.49 -20.56
CA GLU A 6 13.26 -3.54 -19.28
C GLU A 6 12.47 -4.26 -18.20
N THR A 7 11.16 -3.98 -18.07
CA THR A 7 10.30 -4.66 -17.10
C THR A 7 10.23 -6.17 -17.39
N PHE A 8 10.15 -6.54 -18.66
CA PHE A 8 10.11 -7.94 -19.11
C PHE A 8 11.45 -8.65 -18.87
N ASN A 9 12.59 -7.99 -19.09
CA ASN A 9 13.91 -8.56 -18.82
C ASN A 9 14.19 -8.71 -17.32
N THR A 10 13.72 -7.79 -16.47
CA THR A 10 13.86 -7.91 -15.02
C THR A 10 13.02 -9.07 -14.48
N LEU A 11 11.79 -9.25 -14.98
CA LEU A 11 10.96 -10.42 -14.65
C LEU A 11 11.59 -11.76 -15.06
N LYS A 12 12.34 -11.77 -16.16
CA LYS A 12 12.91 -13.00 -16.73
C LYS A 12 14.29 -13.36 -16.17
N ASN A 13 15.13 -12.37 -15.84
CA ASN A 13 16.53 -12.60 -15.47
C ASN A 13 16.82 -12.58 -13.95
N GLN A 14 15.86 -12.23 -13.08
CA GLN A 14 16.03 -12.33 -11.62
C GLN A 14 15.78 -13.75 -11.07
N GLY A 15 16.49 -14.74 -11.62
CA GLY A 15 16.84 -15.95 -10.87
C GLY A 15 15.89 -17.14 -10.89
N TYR A 16 14.99 -17.29 -11.88
CA TYR A 16 14.24 -18.54 -12.04
C TYR A 16 14.88 -19.42 -13.12
N ASN A 17 15.81 -20.28 -12.70
CA ASN A 17 16.26 -21.42 -13.47
C ASN A 17 15.07 -22.39 -13.65
N PHE A 18 14.24 -22.14 -14.67
CA PHE A 18 13.20 -23.07 -15.15
C PHE A 18 13.79 -24.35 -15.80
N GLY A 19 14.99 -24.75 -15.38
CA GLY A 19 15.78 -25.79 -16.02
C GLY A 19 15.48 -27.19 -15.50
N HIS A 20 15.37 -27.41 -14.18
CA HIS A 20 15.30 -28.78 -13.66
C HIS A 20 14.53 -28.87 -12.32
N ASN A 21 13.43 -29.62 -12.36
CA ASN A 21 12.82 -30.40 -11.28
C ASN A 21 12.41 -29.69 -9.97
N TYR A 22 11.19 -29.14 -9.94
CA TYR A 22 10.28 -29.27 -8.78
C TYR A 22 8.84 -29.42 -9.28
N GLY A 23 8.34 -30.66 -9.28
CA GLY A 23 7.04 -31.04 -9.80
C GLY A 23 5.89 -30.49 -8.94
N LEU A 24 4.90 -29.89 -9.60
CA LEU A 24 3.57 -29.51 -9.10
C LEU A 24 3.42 -28.46 -7.98
N GLY A 25 4.35 -28.31 -7.04
CA GLY A 25 4.16 -27.40 -5.88
C GLY A 25 4.50 -25.92 -6.13
N GLU A 26 5.69 -25.63 -6.67
CA GLU A 26 6.16 -24.24 -6.85
C GLU A 26 5.69 -23.60 -8.16
N LYS A 27 5.46 -24.41 -9.20
CA LYS A 27 5.15 -23.94 -10.56
C LYS A 27 3.84 -23.16 -10.65
N TYR A 28 2.84 -23.55 -9.84
CA TYR A 28 1.59 -22.80 -9.70
C TYR A 28 1.69 -21.72 -8.64
N LEU A 29 2.51 -21.89 -7.61
CA LEU A 29 2.65 -20.90 -6.53
C LEU A 29 3.20 -19.57 -7.05
N ALA A 30 4.24 -19.60 -7.89
CA ALA A 30 4.78 -18.38 -8.51
C ALA A 30 3.76 -17.68 -9.42
N VAL A 31 2.99 -18.47 -10.19
CA VAL A 31 1.92 -17.94 -11.07
C VAL A 31 0.76 -17.39 -10.25
N VAL A 32 0.37 -18.05 -9.15
CA VAL A 32 -0.65 -17.57 -8.21
C VAL A 32 -0.21 -16.27 -7.56
N PHE A 33 1.04 -16.15 -7.11
CA PHE A 33 1.57 -14.89 -6.59
C PHE A 33 1.59 -13.78 -7.65
N ALA A 34 1.96 -14.10 -8.90
CA ALA A 34 1.89 -13.14 -10.00
C ALA A 34 0.45 -12.69 -10.28
N MET A 35 -0.52 -13.61 -10.27
CA MET A 35 -1.94 -13.30 -10.43
C MET A 35 -2.47 -12.45 -9.26
N LEU A 36 -2.10 -12.76 -8.01
CA LEU A 36 -2.46 -11.97 -6.84
C LEU A 36 -1.86 -10.57 -6.89
N MET A 37 -0.63 -10.44 -7.35
CA MET A 37 0.02 -9.13 -7.56
C MET A 37 -0.73 -8.31 -8.61
N MET A 38 -1.04 -8.89 -9.77
CA MET A 38 -1.81 -8.23 -10.82
C MET A 38 -3.22 -7.85 -10.34
N LEU A 39 -3.86 -8.69 -9.53
CA LEU A 39 -5.15 -8.40 -8.92
C LEU A 39 -5.05 -7.24 -7.91
N ALA A 40 -4.03 -7.22 -7.07
CA ALA A 40 -3.79 -6.12 -6.14
C ALA A 40 -3.57 -4.79 -6.88
N PHE A 41 -2.81 -4.80 -7.98
CA PHE A 41 -2.67 -3.62 -8.85
C PHE A 41 -3.99 -3.19 -9.46
N LEU A 42 -4.79 -4.11 -9.98
CA LEU A 42 -6.10 -3.79 -10.55
C LEU A 42 -7.03 -3.14 -9.52
N VAL A 43 -7.10 -3.72 -8.31
CA VAL A 43 -7.89 -3.15 -7.21
C VAL A 43 -7.40 -1.76 -6.82
N ASP A 44 -6.07 -1.56 -6.73
CA ASP A 44 -5.49 -0.23 -6.46
C ASP A 44 -5.85 0.80 -7.55
N GLN A 45 -5.82 0.40 -8.83
CA GLN A 45 -6.24 1.29 -9.93
C GLN A 45 -7.74 1.61 -9.88
N ILE A 46 -8.60 0.63 -9.59
CA ILE A 46 -10.05 0.83 -9.44
C ILE A 46 -10.33 1.79 -8.28
N GLN A 47 -9.66 1.61 -7.14
CA GLN A 47 -9.83 2.51 -5.99
C GLN A 47 -9.39 3.95 -6.33
N GLN A 48 -8.28 4.12 -7.06
CA GLN A 48 -7.82 5.44 -7.52
C GLN A 48 -8.82 6.10 -8.49
N LEU A 49 -9.48 5.31 -9.33
CA LEU A 49 -10.44 5.81 -10.31
C LEU A 49 -11.80 6.18 -9.68
N CYS A 50 -12.30 5.33 -8.78
CA CYS A 50 -13.64 5.49 -8.21
C CYS A 50 -13.66 6.43 -7.01
N CYS A 51 -12.61 6.44 -6.18
CA CYS A 51 -12.62 7.21 -4.93
C CYS A 51 -12.29 8.70 -5.19
N THR A 52 -13.30 9.56 -5.10
CA THR A 52 -13.15 11.02 -5.18
C THR A 52 -12.35 11.56 -4.00
N LEU A 53 -12.58 11.01 -2.80
CA LEU A 53 -11.90 11.41 -1.57
C LEU A 53 -10.38 11.13 -1.65
N PHE A 54 -9.98 9.93 -2.10
CA PHE A 54 -8.57 9.60 -2.35
C PHE A 54 -7.92 10.57 -3.34
N ARG A 55 -8.60 10.88 -4.45
CA ARG A 55 -8.10 11.84 -5.45
C ARG A 55 -7.94 13.25 -4.87
N SER A 56 -8.86 13.69 -4.01
CA SER A 56 -8.76 14.99 -3.33
C SER A 56 -7.57 15.04 -2.37
N VAL A 57 -7.35 13.99 -1.58
CA VAL A 57 -6.19 13.90 -0.68
C VAL A 57 -4.88 13.84 -1.48
N TRP A 58 -4.84 13.08 -2.58
CA TRP A 58 -3.67 13.02 -3.45
C TRP A 58 -3.37 14.39 -4.06
N LYS A 59 -4.38 15.13 -4.56
CA LYS A 59 -4.17 16.51 -5.04
C LYS A 59 -3.58 17.42 -3.95
N LYS A 60 -4.01 17.27 -2.70
CA LYS A 60 -3.49 18.04 -1.56
C LYS A 60 -2.03 17.70 -1.25
N LEU A 61 -1.68 16.40 -1.20
CA LEU A 61 -0.33 15.93 -0.85
C LEU A 61 0.65 15.92 -2.03
N LYS A 62 0.17 16.15 -3.26
CA LYS A 62 0.92 16.26 -4.53
C LYS A 62 1.69 15.01 -4.98
N SER A 63 2.02 14.09 -4.09
CA SER A 63 2.81 12.88 -4.37
C SER A 63 2.15 11.62 -3.80
N LYS A 64 2.17 10.54 -4.60
CA LYS A 64 1.73 9.20 -4.15
C LYS A 64 2.56 8.68 -2.98
N LYS A 65 3.87 8.95 -2.97
CA LYS A 65 4.76 8.53 -1.89
C LYS A 65 4.32 9.15 -0.56
N SER A 66 4.09 10.47 -0.56
CA SER A 66 3.62 11.21 0.62
C SER A 66 2.25 10.71 1.07
N LEU A 67 1.31 10.49 0.15
CA LEU A 67 0.00 9.93 0.47
C LEU A 67 0.09 8.59 1.22
N TRP A 68 0.88 7.64 0.70
CA TRP A 68 1.04 6.33 1.32
C TRP A 68 1.80 6.39 2.65
N GLU A 69 2.82 7.25 2.77
CA GLU A 69 3.51 7.49 4.04
C GLU A 69 2.57 8.07 5.09
N SER A 70 1.73 9.04 4.73
CA SER A 70 0.74 9.62 5.63
C SER A 70 -0.32 8.61 6.05
N ILE A 71 -0.89 7.84 5.12
CA ILE A 71 -1.85 6.76 5.45
C ILE A 71 -1.22 5.78 6.43
N ARG A 72 0.03 5.35 6.17
CA ARG A 72 0.75 4.42 7.04
C ARG A 72 0.99 5.01 8.44
N SER A 73 1.31 6.30 8.52
CA SER A 73 1.47 7.00 9.81
C SER A 73 0.16 6.95 10.62
N TYR A 74 -0.97 7.24 9.98
CA TYR A 74 -2.27 7.21 10.65
C TYR A 74 -2.65 5.83 11.18
N PHE A 75 -2.35 4.76 10.42
CA PHE A 75 -2.55 3.38 10.90
C PHE A 75 -1.68 3.01 12.09
N LYS A 76 -0.46 3.56 12.17
CA LYS A 76 0.46 3.27 13.27
C LYS A 76 0.13 4.05 14.54
N CYS A 77 -0.37 5.27 14.40
CA CYS A 77 -0.56 6.19 15.52
C CYS A 77 -2.00 6.23 16.04
N PHE A 78 -3.00 5.80 15.26
CA PHE A 78 -4.41 5.92 15.63
C PHE A 78 -5.18 4.62 15.44
N LEU A 79 -6.16 4.38 16.32
CA LEU A 79 -7.16 3.34 16.12
C LEU A 79 -8.21 3.84 15.11
N VAL A 80 -8.04 3.43 13.87
CA VAL A 80 -8.85 3.87 12.73
C VAL A 80 -9.95 2.86 12.42
N LYS A 81 -11.20 3.34 12.35
CA LYS A 81 -12.39 2.50 12.08
C LYS A 81 -12.60 2.24 10.58
N SER A 82 -12.05 3.08 9.71
CA SER A 82 -12.18 2.94 8.25
C SER A 82 -11.08 3.71 7.52
N MET A 83 -10.84 3.36 6.25
CA MET A 83 -9.98 4.13 5.35
C MET A 83 -10.54 5.52 5.06
N GLU A 84 -11.87 5.66 5.01
CA GLU A 84 -12.52 6.96 4.81
C GLU A 84 -12.16 7.93 5.93
N ALA A 85 -12.14 7.47 7.19
CA ALA A 85 -11.73 8.30 8.32
C ALA A 85 -10.30 8.83 8.17
N ILE A 86 -9.37 8.00 7.65
CA ILE A 86 -8.00 8.42 7.35
C ILE A 86 -7.99 9.48 6.25
N TYR A 87 -8.72 9.26 5.16
CA TYR A 87 -8.75 10.22 4.07
C TYR A 87 -9.40 11.55 4.48
N MET A 88 -10.47 11.53 5.27
CA MET A 88 -11.07 12.75 5.82
C MET A 88 -10.09 13.48 6.74
N ALA A 89 -9.40 12.76 7.62
CA ALA A 89 -8.36 13.32 8.47
C ALA A 89 -7.22 13.95 7.67
N LEU A 90 -6.76 13.33 6.58
CA LEU A 90 -5.73 13.90 5.71
C LEU A 90 -6.26 15.10 4.91
N LEU A 91 -7.52 15.07 4.48
CA LEU A 91 -8.13 16.13 3.67
C LEU A 91 -8.44 17.38 4.50
N TYR A 92 -9.11 17.22 5.63
CA TYR A 92 -9.60 18.32 6.47
C TYR A 92 -8.67 18.65 7.65
N GLY A 93 -7.75 17.75 8.00
CA GLY A 93 -6.92 17.85 9.20
C GLY A 93 -7.54 17.11 10.38
N ILE A 94 -6.77 16.98 11.45
CA ILE A 94 -7.22 16.44 12.73
C ILE A 94 -6.95 17.45 13.83
N HIS A 95 -7.87 17.54 14.79
CA HIS A 95 -7.57 18.19 16.05
C HIS A 95 -6.77 17.22 16.91
N THR A 96 -5.49 17.52 17.08
CA THR A 96 -4.59 16.76 17.96
C THR A 96 -4.70 17.28 19.38
N GLN A 97 -4.79 16.36 20.34
CA GLN A 97 -4.58 16.66 21.75
C GLN A 97 -3.07 16.64 22.06
N PRO A 98 -2.61 17.36 23.11
CA PRO A 98 -1.23 17.29 23.60
C PRO A 98 -0.82 15.84 23.88
N LEU A 99 0.43 15.50 23.54
CA LEU A 99 0.95 14.13 23.67
C LEU A 99 0.90 13.64 25.12
N GLU A 100 1.04 14.56 26.07
CA GLU A 100 1.01 14.32 27.51
C GLU A 100 -0.33 13.71 27.98
N GLN A 101 -1.42 13.98 27.27
CA GLN A 101 -2.76 13.45 27.58
C GLN A 101 -3.02 12.07 26.93
N LEU A 102 -2.15 11.66 26.01
CA LEU A 102 -2.27 10.43 25.22
C LEU A 102 -1.26 9.36 25.66
N ILE A 103 -0.35 9.70 26.57
CA ILE A 103 0.55 8.72 27.21
C ILE A 103 -0.28 7.99 28.26
N ASP A 104 -0.55 6.71 28.02
CA ASP A 104 -0.96 5.80 29.10
C ASP A 104 0.22 5.72 30.07
N THR A 105 0.16 6.52 31.13
CA THR A 105 1.01 6.32 32.31
C THR A 105 0.49 5.06 32.98
N HIS A 106 0.84 3.89 32.43
CA HIS A 106 0.83 2.69 33.24
C HIS A 106 1.78 2.97 34.40
N ASP A 107 1.21 3.22 35.58
CA ASP A 107 1.94 3.21 36.83
C ASP A 107 2.77 1.93 36.85
N THR A 108 4.07 2.08 36.63
CA THR A 108 5.05 1.05 36.93
C THR A 108 5.15 0.98 38.46
N SER A 109 4.16 0.35 39.08
CA SER A 109 4.18 -0.10 40.48
C SER A 109 4.48 -1.59 40.53
#